data_AF-A0A0F8ZUY3-F1
#
_entry.id   AF-A0A0F8ZUY3-F1
#
_cell.length_a   1.000
_cell.length_b   1.000
_cell.length_c   1.000
_cell.angle_alpha   90.00
_cell.angle_beta   90.00
_cell.angle_gamma   90.00
#
_symmetry.space_group_name_H-M   'P 1'
#
loop_
_entity.id
_entity.type
_entity.pdbx_description
1 polymer ?
#
loop_
_entity_poly.entity_id
_entity_poly.type
_entity_poly.pdbx_seq_one_letter_code
_entity_poly.pdbx_strand_id
1 'polypeptide(L)'
;MERQRAQFGPWEVECLPDDGARVSVLRFEGLDLLTSRPEAFVPRPDRGRFETREAYGYDDCFPTVDACRYPVDPPFDIPDHGELLWLPWQVRAESDRLVCSVAGELLPVTFTRTMVFSPCRIEWR
;
A
#
# COMPACT_ATOMS: atom_id res chain seq x y z
N MET A 1 1.61 15.10 0.05
CA MET A 1 1.06 13.72 0.02
C MET A 1 -0.19 13.74 0.84
N GLU A 2 -1.30 13.40 0.19
CA GLU A 2 -2.59 13.24 0.85
C GLU A 2 -2.54 12.07 1.83
N ARG A 3 -3.26 12.18 2.96
CA ARG A 3 -3.32 11.13 3.98
C ARG A 3 -4.77 10.84 4.29
N GLN A 4 -5.16 9.58 4.19
CA GLN A 4 -6.47 9.11 4.59
C GLN A 4 -6.36 8.46 5.97
N ARG A 5 -7.06 9.02 6.96
CA ARG A 5 -7.16 8.43 8.31
C ARG A 5 -8.56 7.90 8.55
N ALA A 6 -8.66 6.79 9.27
CA ALA A 6 -9.92 6.23 9.72
C ALA A 6 -9.77 5.59 11.11
N GLN A 7 -10.87 5.55 11.85
CA GLN A 7 -10.95 4.92 13.16
C GLN A 7 -12.08 3.91 13.17
N PHE A 8 -11.79 2.70 13.66
CA PHE A 8 -12.73 1.59 13.74
C PHE A 8 -12.72 1.01 15.16
N GLY A 9 -13.51 1.60 16.06
CA GLY A 9 -13.45 1.26 17.48
C GLY A 9 -12.06 1.54 18.07
N PRO A 10 -11.36 0.52 18.63
CA PRO A 10 -10.01 0.67 19.18
C PRO A 10 -8.90 0.75 18.12
N TRP A 11 -9.24 0.63 16.83
CA TRP A 11 -8.29 0.66 15.73
C TRP A 11 -8.15 2.05 15.13
N GLU A 12 -6.90 2.47 14.89
CA GLU A 12 -6.59 3.64 14.06
C GLU A 12 -5.79 3.18 12.84
N VAL A 13 -6.14 3.67 11.66
CA VAL A 13 -5.42 3.36 10.42
C VAL A 13 -5.15 4.63 9.62
N GLU A 14 -3.95 4.74 9.08
CA GLU A 14 -3.59 5.75 8.09
C GLU A 14 -3.14 5.07 6.80
N CYS A 15 -3.66 5.53 5.67
CA CYS A 15 -3.20 5.18 4.34
C CYS A 15 -2.71 6.41 3.58
N LEU A 16 -1.74 6.19 2.68
CA LEU A 16 -1.20 7.20 1.78
C LEU A 16 -1.68 6.92 0.34
N PRO A 17 -2.79 7.52 -0.13
CA PRO A 17 -3.36 7.21 -1.45
C PRO A 17 -2.37 7.41 -2.59
N ASP A 18 -1.56 8.47 -2.54
CA ASP A 18 -0.56 8.82 -3.56
C ASP A 18 0.69 7.92 -3.53
N ASP A 19 0.81 7.03 -2.54
CA ASP A 19 1.98 6.21 -2.27
C ASP A 19 1.58 4.73 -2.22
N GLY A 20 0.92 4.25 -3.27
CA GLY A 20 0.49 2.85 -3.36
C GLY A 20 -0.56 2.43 -2.34
N ALA A 21 -1.34 3.38 -1.81
CA ALA A 21 -2.17 3.18 -0.61
C ALA A 21 -1.40 2.55 0.57
N ARG A 22 -0.10 2.86 0.74
CA ARG A 22 0.70 2.39 1.87
C ARG A 22 -0.05 2.56 3.18
N VAL A 23 -0.10 1.52 4.00
CA VAL A 23 -0.59 1.62 5.39
C VAL A 23 0.55 2.15 6.24
N SER A 24 0.55 3.45 6.52
CA SER A 24 1.63 4.13 7.24
C SER A 24 1.49 4.03 8.76
N VAL A 25 0.26 3.80 9.25
CA VAL A 25 -0.06 3.64 10.67
C VAL A 25 -1.13 2.56 10.79
N LEU A 26 -0.94 1.63 11.72
CA LEU A 26 -1.97 0.69 12.14
C LEU A 26 -1.89 0.50 13.64
N ARG A 27 -2.77 1.16 14.39
CA ARG A 27 -2.77 1.11 15.85
C ARG A 27 -3.92 0.31 16.40
N PHE A 28 -3.65 -0.37 17.49
CA PHE A 28 -4.64 -1.00 18.35
C PHE A 28 -4.47 -0.49 19.77
N GLU A 29 -5.51 0.13 20.34
CA GLU A 29 -5.47 0.69 21.71
C GLU A 29 -4.27 1.63 21.94
N GLY A 30 -3.92 2.43 20.91
CA GLY A 30 -2.82 3.39 20.95
C GLY A 30 -1.42 2.81 20.67
N LEU A 31 -1.27 1.49 20.55
CA LEU A 31 0.00 0.86 20.16
C LEU A 31 0.08 0.70 18.65
N ASP A 32 1.12 1.25 18.02
CA ASP A 32 1.40 1.05 16.60
C ASP A 32 1.97 -0.34 16.35
N LEU A 33 1.34 -1.07 15.43
CA LEU A 33 1.71 -2.43 15.08
C LEU A 33 2.67 -2.48 13.89
N LEU A 34 2.92 -1.34 13.24
CA LEU A 34 3.81 -1.24 12.08
C LEU A 34 5.06 -0.42 12.39
N THR A 35 6.10 -0.64 11.59
CA THR A 35 7.31 0.17 11.61
C THR A 35 6.96 1.62 11.30
N SER A 36 7.31 2.52 12.22
CA SER A 36 7.04 3.96 12.06
C SER A 36 7.89 4.59 10.96
N ARG A 37 7.36 5.66 10.37
CA ARG A 37 8.08 6.44 9.37
C ARG A 37 9.38 7.02 9.95
N PRO A 38 10.53 6.91 9.25
CA PRO A 38 11.77 7.56 9.69
C PRO A 38 11.67 9.09 9.61
N GLU A 39 12.30 9.80 10.55
CA GLU A 39 12.28 11.27 10.62
C GLU A 39 13.06 11.95 9.48
N ALA A 40 14.09 11.29 8.95
CA ALA A 40 15.00 11.87 7.96
C ALA A 40 15.15 10.95 6.74
N PHE A 41 14.32 11.17 5.72
CA PHE A 41 14.56 10.68 4.37
C PHE A 41 13.76 11.49 3.33
N VAL A 42 14.31 11.62 2.12
CA VAL A 42 13.67 12.29 0.99
C VAL A 42 13.45 11.25 -0.11
N PRO A 43 12.19 10.87 -0.42
CA PRO A 43 11.89 9.92 -1.47
C PRO A 43 12.51 10.34 -2.80
N ARG A 44 13.16 9.41 -3.49
CA ARG A 44 13.51 9.62 -4.90
C ARG A 44 12.27 9.38 -5.76
N PRO A 45 11.99 10.24 -6.75
CA PRO A 45 10.79 10.14 -7.57
C PRO A 45 10.86 9.03 -8.64
N ASP A 46 11.89 8.18 -8.62
CA ASP A 46 12.02 7.11 -9.61
C ASP A 46 11.23 5.87 -9.20
N ARG A 47 10.55 5.24 -10.17
CA ARG A 47 10.07 3.85 -10.08
C ARG A 47 11.27 2.90 -10.16
N GLY A 48 12.18 3.07 -9.21
CA GLY A 48 13.49 2.43 -9.15
C GLY A 48 13.44 1.15 -8.33
N ARG A 49 14.51 0.93 -7.55
CA ARG A 49 14.63 -0.23 -6.67
C ARG A 49 13.92 0.04 -5.35
N PHE A 50 13.32 -0.96 -4.72
CA PHE A 50 12.58 -0.76 -3.47
C PHE A 50 13.48 -0.22 -2.35
N GLU A 51 14.76 -0.60 -2.30
CA GLU A 51 15.72 -0.08 -1.32
C GLU A 51 15.96 1.44 -1.39
N THR A 52 15.53 2.10 -2.47
CA THR A 52 15.59 3.57 -2.57
C THR A 52 14.33 4.26 -2.04
N ARG A 53 13.35 3.50 -1.54
CA ARG A 53 12.16 3.98 -0.83
C ARG A 53 12.28 3.81 0.69
N GLU A 54 11.47 4.55 1.42
CA GLU A 54 11.36 4.37 2.87
C GLU A 54 10.64 3.04 3.17
N ALA A 55 11.36 2.07 3.74
CA ALA A 55 10.81 0.78 4.17
C ALA A 55 10.17 0.89 5.56
N TYR A 56 8.92 1.37 5.61
CA TYR A 56 8.11 1.46 6.82
C TYR A 56 6.63 1.20 6.49
N GLY A 57 5.81 0.96 7.51
CA GLY A 57 4.41 0.65 7.29
C GLY A 57 4.23 -0.69 6.55
N TYR A 58 3.28 -0.71 5.62
CA TYR A 58 2.99 -1.86 4.76
C TYR A 58 2.70 -1.41 3.33
N ASP A 59 3.32 -2.06 2.36
CA ASP A 59 3.16 -1.85 0.92
C ASP A 59 2.66 -3.14 0.24
N ASP A 60 1.80 -3.02 -0.78
CA ASP A 60 1.40 -4.15 -1.61
C ASP A 60 2.41 -4.39 -2.74
N CYS A 61 2.92 -5.63 -2.80
CA CYS A 61 3.86 -6.07 -3.83
C CYS A 61 3.13 -6.95 -4.85
N PHE A 62 2.80 -6.38 -6.01
CA PHE A 62 2.13 -7.12 -7.08
C PHE A 62 2.52 -6.56 -8.46
N PRO A 63 2.79 -7.43 -9.46
CA PRO A 63 2.66 -8.89 -9.42
C PRO A 63 3.87 -9.64 -8.87
N THR A 64 4.99 -8.95 -8.63
CA THR A 64 6.25 -9.57 -8.23
C THR A 64 6.88 -8.87 -7.03
N VAL A 65 7.73 -9.60 -6.32
CA VAL A 65 8.58 -9.03 -5.27
C VAL A 65 9.83 -8.43 -5.90
N ASP A 66 10.53 -9.17 -6.74
CA ASP A 66 11.71 -8.65 -7.46
C ASP A 66 11.34 -8.14 -8.85
N ALA A 67 12.18 -7.24 -9.38
CA ALA A 67 12.12 -6.83 -10.77
C ALA A 67 12.31 -8.04 -11.70
N CYS A 68 11.48 -8.14 -12.74
CA CYS A 68 11.59 -9.25 -13.68
C CYS A 68 11.10 -8.85 -15.08
N ARG A 69 11.34 -9.73 -16.05
CA ARG A 69 10.79 -9.60 -17.39
C ARG A 69 9.59 -10.51 -17.53
N TYR A 70 8.41 -9.94 -17.78
CA TYR A 70 7.17 -10.69 -17.91
C TYR A 70 7.18 -11.50 -19.22
N PRO A 71 6.99 -12.83 -19.18
CA PRO A 71 7.25 -13.72 -20.32
C PRO A 71 6.04 -13.82 -21.27
N VAL A 72 5.51 -12.67 -21.71
CA VAL A 72 4.50 -12.60 -22.79
C VAL A 72 5.14 -12.13 -24.10
N ASP A 73 4.37 -12.10 -25.18
CA ASP A 73 4.83 -11.60 -26.48
C ASP A 73 4.02 -10.34 -26.88
N PRO A 74 4.65 -9.14 -26.95
CA PRO A 74 6.06 -8.86 -26.66
C PRO A 74 6.34 -8.81 -25.14
N PRO A 75 7.55 -9.22 -24.68
CA PRO A 75 7.89 -9.20 -23.27
C PRO A 75 8.15 -7.77 -22.79
N PHE A 76 7.75 -7.46 -21.57
CA PHE A 76 7.96 -6.16 -20.92
C PHE A 76 8.52 -6.33 -19.51
N ASP A 77 9.11 -5.27 -18.98
CA ASP A 77 9.72 -5.28 -17.65
C ASP A 77 8.69 -4.90 -16.57
N ILE A 78 8.68 -5.65 -15.47
CA ILE A 78 7.92 -5.35 -14.26
C ILE A 78 8.92 -4.78 -13.23
N PRO A 79 8.64 -3.61 -12.64
CA PRO A 79 9.54 -2.98 -11.67
C PRO A 79 9.67 -3.81 -10.38
N ASP A 80 10.69 -3.47 -9.62
CA ASP A 80 10.89 -4.02 -8.28
C ASP A 80 9.68 -3.74 -7.37
N HIS A 81 9.26 -4.77 -6.64
CA HIS A 81 8.02 -4.84 -5.85
C HIS A 81 6.73 -4.63 -6.66
N GLY A 82 6.81 -4.74 -7.99
CA GLY A 82 5.68 -4.64 -8.88
C GLY A 82 5.18 -3.21 -9.08
N GLU A 83 4.02 -3.06 -9.71
CA GLU A 83 3.54 -1.74 -10.14
C GLU A 83 2.74 -1.01 -9.06
N LEU A 84 2.06 -1.74 -8.17
CA LEU A 84 1.02 -1.18 -7.32
C LEU A 84 1.52 -0.12 -6.34
N LEU A 85 2.73 -0.28 -5.78
CA LEU A 85 3.32 0.67 -4.83
C LEU A 85 3.63 2.05 -5.45
N TRP A 86 3.60 2.16 -6.78
CA TRP A 86 3.95 3.37 -7.52
C TRP A 86 2.74 4.13 -8.04
N LEU A 87 1.55 3.54 -7.92
CA LEU A 87 0.32 4.10 -8.45
C LEU A 87 -0.43 4.87 -7.35
N PRO A 88 -1.19 5.92 -7.72
CA PRO A 88 -2.18 6.50 -6.83
C PRO A 88 -3.41 5.59 -6.74
N TRP A 89 -3.92 5.39 -5.54
CA TRP A 89 -5.08 4.53 -5.29
C TRP A 89 -6.29 5.36 -4.87
N GLN A 90 -7.49 4.83 -5.16
CA GLN A 90 -8.71 5.31 -4.51
C GLN A 90 -8.83 4.64 -3.14
N VAL A 91 -9.00 5.44 -2.08
CA VAL A 91 -9.19 4.95 -0.71
C VAL A 91 -10.56 5.40 -0.20
N ARG A 92 -11.34 4.47 0.35
CA ARG A 92 -12.67 4.72 0.91
C ARG A 92 -12.78 4.08 2.28
N ALA A 93 -13.15 4.87 3.28
CA ALA A 93 -13.52 4.37 4.60
C ALA A 93 -15.04 4.18 4.66
N GLU A 94 -15.47 3.01 5.11
CA GLU A 94 -16.86 2.70 5.42
C GLU A 94 -17.03 2.57 6.94
N SER A 95 -18.13 1.98 7.43
CA SER A 95 -18.37 1.86 8.87
C SER A 95 -17.44 0.86 9.58
N ASP A 96 -17.05 -0.21 8.90
CA ASP A 96 -16.30 -1.34 9.47
C ASP A 96 -15.08 -1.76 8.63
N ARG A 97 -14.76 -1.02 7.57
CA ARG A 97 -13.70 -1.39 6.65
C ARG A 97 -13.04 -0.19 5.97
N LEU A 98 -11.81 -0.43 5.53
CA LEU A 98 -11.08 0.43 4.62
C LEU A 98 -10.90 -0.31 3.30
N VAL A 99 -11.40 0.27 2.21
CA VAL A 99 -11.32 -0.28 0.85
C VAL A 99 -10.37 0.59 0.03
N CYS A 100 -9.32 -0.02 -0.48
CA CYS A 100 -8.36 0.62 -1.37
C CYS A 100 -8.43 -0.07 -2.74
N SER A 101 -8.47 0.69 -3.84
CA SER A 101 -8.51 0.12 -5.19
C SER A 101 -7.68 0.92 -6.19
N VAL A 102 -7.13 0.22 -7.18
CA VAL A 102 -6.34 0.81 -8.25
C VAL A 102 -6.45 -0.03 -9.53
N ALA A 103 -6.46 0.64 -10.68
CA ALA A 103 -6.33 -0.02 -11.97
C ALA A 103 -4.84 -0.09 -12.34
N GLY A 104 -4.36 -1.27 -12.73
CA GLY A 104 -2.99 -1.45 -13.21
C GLY A 104 -2.73 -0.67 -14.49
N GLU A 105 -1.49 -0.18 -14.64
CA GLU A 105 -0.99 0.47 -15.85
C GLU A 105 -0.26 -0.54 -16.75
N LEU A 106 0.49 -1.48 -16.15
CA LEU A 106 1.23 -2.53 -16.86
C LEU A 106 0.38 -3.77 -17.07
N LEU A 107 -0.35 -4.20 -16.05
CA LEU A 107 -1.26 -5.34 -16.14
C LEU A 107 -2.72 -4.86 -16.24
N PRO A 108 -3.55 -5.48 -17.10
CA PRO A 108 -4.95 -5.11 -17.29
C PRO A 108 -5.84 -5.68 -16.16
N VAL A 109 -5.49 -5.37 -14.91
CA VAL A 109 -6.19 -5.84 -13.71
C VAL A 109 -6.62 -4.66 -12.86
N THR A 110 -7.67 -4.86 -12.07
CA THR A 110 -8.00 -3.95 -10.97
C THR A 110 -7.68 -4.65 -9.68
N PHE A 111 -6.79 -4.07 -8.89
CA PHE A 111 -6.46 -4.57 -7.56
C PHE A 111 -7.37 -3.90 -6.54
N THR A 112 -7.86 -4.68 -5.56
CA THR A 112 -8.64 -4.17 -4.44
C THR A 112 -8.16 -4.82 -3.17
N ARG A 113 -7.79 -3.99 -2.19
CA ARG A 113 -7.43 -4.40 -0.84
C ARG A 113 -8.52 -3.95 0.12
N THR A 114 -9.02 -4.87 0.94
CA THR A 114 -10.02 -4.57 1.96
C THR A 114 -9.54 -4.99 3.33
N MET A 115 -9.44 -4.02 4.24
CA MET A 115 -9.20 -4.27 5.66
C MET A 115 -10.54 -4.16 6.39
N VAL A 116 -11.03 -5.26 6.95
CA VAL A 116 -12.26 -5.29 7.76
C VAL A 116 -11.88 -5.33 9.24
N PHE A 117 -12.44 -4.40 10.01
CA PHE A 117 -12.10 -4.20 11.41
C PHE A 117 -13.22 -4.73 12.31
N SER A 118 -12.82 -5.52 13.30
CA SER A 118 -13.67 -5.98 14.39
C SER A 118 -13.00 -5.59 15.72
N PRO A 119 -13.67 -5.66 16.88
CA PRO A 119 -13.15 -5.12 18.14
C PRO A 119 -11.74 -5.56 18.52
N CYS A 120 -11.28 -6.75 18.12
CA CYS A 120 -9.95 -7.28 18.45
C CYS A 120 -9.27 -8.01 17.28
N ARG A 121 -9.74 -7.83 16.05
CA ARG A 121 -9.18 -8.50 14.86
C ARG A 121 -9.36 -7.66 13.61
N ILE A 122 -8.37 -7.74 12.72
CA ILE A 122 -8.47 -7.27 11.35
C ILE A 122 -8.48 -8.48 10.41
N GLU A 123 -9.40 -8.48 9.45
CA GLU A 123 -9.33 -9.37 8.29
C GLU A 123 -8.80 -8.59 7.09
N TRP A 124 -7.75 -9.10 6.47
CA TRP A 124 -7.10 -8.50 5.31
C TRP A 124 -7.43 -9.35 4.08
N ARG A 125 -8.04 -8.73 3.06
CA ARG A 125 -8.53 -9.39 1.85
C ARG A 125 -8.06 -8.66 0.60
#